data_AF-A0A2T1F5D3-F1
#
_entry.id   AF-A0A2T1F5D3-F1
#
_cell.length_a   1.000
_cell.length_b   1.000
_cell.length_c   1.000
_cell.angle_alpha   90.00
_cell.angle_beta   90.00
_cell.angle_gamma   90.00
#
_symmetry.space_group_name_H-M   'P 1'
#
loop_
_entity.id
_entity.type
_entity.pdbx_description
1 polymer ?
#
loop_
_entity_poly.entity_id
_entity_poly.type
_entity_poly.pdbx_seq_one_letter_code
_entity_poly.pdbx_strand_id
1 'polypeptide(L)'
;MNSPAETNSHALSNDTQKMVQTINGLGTDEKLALLYFIYEEMGDSITPAAPEAAEPELAPVLLGDFYNLSDDQQLNIMRAIVNRDDTPYSRAYGALTANNQLVVWYAWAIG
;
A
#
# COMPACT_ATOMS: atom_id res chain seq x y z
N MET A 1 23.10 -27.13 31.19
CA MET A 1 22.56 -27.36 29.83
C MET A 1 21.09 -27.00 29.87
N ASN A 2 20.72 -25.75 29.56
CA ASN A 2 19.32 -25.30 29.56
C ASN A 2 19.00 -24.60 28.24
N SER A 3 18.09 -25.24 27.49
CA SER A 3 17.10 -24.73 26.53
C SER A 3 17.51 -23.66 25.50
N PRO A 4 17.51 -23.98 24.20
CA PRO A 4 17.39 -22.96 23.16
C PRO A 4 15.93 -22.49 23.11
N ALA A 5 15.71 -21.19 23.34
CA ALA A 5 14.45 -20.54 23.07
C ALA A 5 14.07 -20.74 21.60
N GLU A 6 13.04 -21.53 21.34
CA GLU A 6 12.44 -21.61 20.01
C GLU A 6 11.81 -20.27 19.65
N THR A 7 12.55 -19.51 18.86
CA THR A 7 12.08 -18.28 18.25
C THR A 7 11.24 -18.68 17.04
N ASN A 8 9.95 -18.92 17.26
CA ASN A 8 9.00 -19.24 16.19
C ASN A 8 8.64 -17.99 15.39
N SER A 9 9.47 -17.74 14.38
CA SER A 9 9.17 -17.33 13.01
C SER A 9 7.72 -16.91 12.68
N HIS A 10 7.55 -15.62 12.37
CA HIS A 10 6.70 -15.07 11.29
C HIS A 10 5.23 -15.49 11.13
N ALA A 11 4.57 -16.04 12.14
CA ALA A 11 3.10 -16.08 12.18
C ALA A 11 2.59 -14.83 12.89
N LEU A 12 1.84 -13.99 12.18
CA LEU A 12 1.05 -12.92 12.80
C LEU A 12 0.24 -13.53 13.96
N SER A 13 0.18 -12.86 15.12
CA SER A 13 -0.63 -13.35 16.25
C SER A 13 -2.08 -13.59 15.79
N ASN A 14 -2.81 -14.48 16.46
CA ASN A 14 -4.21 -14.76 16.12
C ASN A 14 -5.07 -13.47 16.03
N ASP A 15 -4.75 -12.46 16.84
CA ASP A 15 -5.43 -11.18 16.83
C ASP A 15 -5.09 -10.37 15.57
N THR A 16 -3.82 -10.35 15.16
CA THR A 16 -3.40 -9.72 13.92
C THR A 16 -4.00 -10.42 12.69
N GLN A 17 -4.12 -11.74 12.69
CA GLN A 17 -4.79 -12.47 11.60
C GLN A 17 -6.28 -12.13 11.50
N LYS A 18 -6.99 -12.05 12.64
CA LYS A 18 -8.40 -11.61 12.67
C LYS A 18 -8.55 -10.19 12.15
N MET A 19 -7.65 -9.28 12.54
CA MET A 19 -7.66 -7.91 12.07
C MET A 19 -7.48 -7.84 10.54
N VAL A 20 -6.53 -8.60 9.98
CA VAL A 20 -6.35 -8.70 8.52
C VAL A 20 -7.60 -9.23 7.82
N GLN A 21 -8.28 -10.24 8.40
CA GLN A 21 -9.54 -10.75 7.84
C GLN A 21 -10.65 -9.69 7.86
N THR A 22 -10.79 -8.94 8.96
CA THR A 22 -11.74 -7.82 9.05
C THR A 22 -11.46 -6.77 7.98
N ILE A 23 -10.19 -6.36 7.82
CA ILE A 23 -9.78 -5.39 6.80
C ILE A 23 -10.07 -5.91 5.39
N ASN A 24 -9.82 -7.20 5.12
CA ASN A 24 -10.12 -7.80 3.83
C ASN A 24 -11.63 -7.83 3.52
N GLY A 25 -12.48 -7.88 4.54
CA GLY A 25 -13.94 -7.84 4.42
C GLY A 25 -14.51 -6.44 4.14
N LEU A 26 -13.73 -5.37 4.31
CA LEU A 26 -14.15 -4.01 3.99
C LEU A 26 -14.39 -3.82 2.49
N GLY A 27 -15.30 -2.91 2.15
CA GLY A 27 -15.50 -2.40 0.80
C GLY A 27 -14.27 -1.65 0.28
N THR A 28 -14.22 -1.41 -1.03
CA THR A 28 -13.07 -0.76 -1.68
C THR A 28 -12.79 0.63 -1.10
N ASP A 29 -13.82 1.45 -0.95
CA ASP A 29 -13.68 2.81 -0.43
C ASP A 29 -13.33 2.83 1.07
N GLU A 30 -13.84 1.86 1.84
CA GLU A 30 -13.51 1.69 3.25
C GLU A 30 -12.04 1.30 3.43
N LYS A 31 -11.51 0.44 2.54
CA LYS A 31 -10.07 0.10 2.52
C LYS A 31 -9.21 1.31 2.18
N LEU A 32 -9.62 2.11 1.20
CA LEU A 32 -8.90 3.34 0.84
C LEU A 32 -8.92 4.36 1.98
N ALA A 33 -10.08 4.57 2.62
CA ALA A 33 -10.20 5.45 3.77
C ALA A 33 -9.36 4.98 4.97
N LEU A 34 -9.36 3.68 5.26
CA LEU A 34 -8.51 3.10 6.31
C LEU A 34 -7.02 3.29 5.99
N LEU A 35 -6.61 3.06 4.74
CA LEU A 35 -5.23 3.25 4.32
C LEU A 35 -4.79 4.72 4.48
N TYR A 36 -5.65 5.66 4.07
CA TYR A 36 -5.39 7.10 4.26
C TYR A 36 -5.24 7.45 5.74
N PHE A 37 -6.18 7.00 6.60
CA PHE A 37 -6.13 7.26 8.04
C PHE A 37 -4.87 6.67 8.68
N ILE A 38 -4.46 5.49 8.23
CA ILE A 38 -3.21 4.86 8.62
C ILE A 38 -2.02 5.79 8.28
N TYR A 39 -1.95 6.37 7.08
CA TYR A 39 -0.90 7.34 6.75
C TYR A 39 -0.98 8.65 7.54
N GLU A 40 -2.18 9.16 7.81
CA GLU A 40 -2.40 10.37 8.60
C GLU A 40 -1.92 10.19 10.06
N GLU A 41 -2.35 9.11 10.71
CA GLU A 41 -2.01 8.79 12.10
C GLU A 41 -0.58 8.31 12.29
N MET A 42 -0.03 7.61 11.29
CA MET A 42 1.36 7.14 11.36
C MET A 42 2.37 8.28 11.13
N GLY A 43 1.97 9.39 10.50
CA GLY A 43 2.79 10.61 10.35
C GLY A 43 4.25 10.30 10.01
N ASP A 44 5.18 10.80 10.85
CA ASP A 44 6.63 10.59 10.71
C ASP A 44 7.14 9.21 11.19
N SER A 45 6.28 8.39 11.83
CA SER A 45 6.69 7.12 12.48
C SER A 45 6.90 5.98 11.50
N ILE A 46 6.18 6.00 10.37
CA ILE A 46 6.57 5.25 9.18
C ILE A 46 7.38 6.21 8.33
N THR A 47 8.68 6.30 8.64
CA THR A 47 9.61 6.86 7.67
C THR A 47 9.50 5.95 6.44
N PRO A 48 8.97 6.43 5.30
CA PRO A 48 8.96 5.60 4.10
C PRO A 48 10.40 5.17 3.88
N ALA A 49 10.63 3.90 3.50
CA ALA A 49 11.93 3.53 2.97
C ALA A 49 12.28 4.60 1.94
N ALA A 50 13.37 5.34 2.17
CA ALA A 50 13.58 6.68 1.65
C ALA A 50 13.05 6.81 0.21
N PRO A 51 12.31 7.87 -0.15
CA PRO A 51 11.87 8.10 -1.53
C PRO A 51 13.03 7.98 -2.54
N GLU A 52 14.25 8.23 -2.10
CA GLU A 52 15.52 8.05 -2.82
C GLU A 52 15.87 6.58 -3.17
N ALA A 53 15.36 5.60 -2.42
CA ALA A 53 15.50 4.17 -2.65
C ALA A 53 14.37 3.60 -3.52
N ALA A 54 13.28 4.34 -3.68
CA ALA A 54 12.25 4.01 -4.65
C ALA A 54 12.72 4.53 -6.00
N GLU A 55 12.96 3.64 -6.96
CA GLU A 55 13.31 4.04 -8.32
C GLU A 55 12.09 4.75 -8.96
N PRO A 56 12.10 6.09 -9.12
CA PRO A 56 10.95 6.83 -9.65
C PRO A 56 10.66 6.46 -11.11
N GLU A 57 11.67 5.92 -11.80
CA GLU A 57 11.59 5.38 -13.15
C GLU A 57 10.78 4.08 -13.25
N LEU A 58 10.48 3.39 -12.14
CA LEU A 58 9.75 2.12 -12.18
C LEU A 58 8.26 2.27 -12.47
N ALA A 59 7.67 3.45 -12.23
CA ALA A 59 6.26 3.67 -12.54
C ALA A 59 5.93 5.13 -12.89
N PRO A 60 6.45 5.66 -14.02
CA PRO A 60 6.09 6.99 -14.52
C PRO A 60 4.57 7.17 -14.71
N VAL A 61 3.87 6.07 -15.01
CA VAL A 61 2.40 6.05 -15.12
C VAL A 61 1.71 6.27 -13.76
N LEU A 62 2.29 5.81 -12.65
CA LEU A 62 1.70 5.94 -11.30
C LEU A 62 2.12 7.21 -10.57
N LEU A 63 3.33 7.73 -10.83
CA LEU A 63 3.90 8.88 -10.13
C LEU A 63 4.07 10.14 -11.01
N GLY A 64 3.75 10.05 -12.30
CA GLY A 64 3.77 11.17 -13.24
C GLY A 64 2.41 11.38 -13.87
N ASP A 65 2.01 10.49 -14.78
CA ASP A 65 0.76 10.62 -15.56
C ASP A 65 -0.49 10.69 -14.67
N PHE A 66 -0.46 9.99 -13.54
CA PHE A 66 -1.53 9.94 -12.56
C PHE A 66 -2.00 11.32 -12.10
N TYR A 67 -1.08 12.24 -11.78
CA TYR A 67 -1.39 13.57 -11.27
C TYR A 67 -1.97 14.51 -12.34
N ASN A 68 -1.91 14.14 -13.62
CA ASN A 68 -2.52 14.91 -14.72
C ASN A 68 -3.99 14.53 -14.96
N LEU A 69 -4.50 13.50 -14.28
CA LEU A 69 -5.88 13.03 -14.39
C LEU A 69 -6.81 13.82 -13.45
N SER A 70 -8.12 13.79 -13.72
CA SER A 70 -9.09 14.36 -12.78
C SER A 70 -9.19 13.51 -11.51
N ASP A 71 -9.61 14.11 -10.40
CA ASP A 71 -9.77 13.45 -9.09
C ASP A 71 -10.64 12.17 -9.19
N ASP A 72 -11.71 12.21 -9.99
CA ASP A 72 -12.57 11.04 -10.24
C ASP A 72 -11.81 9.90 -10.95
N GLN A 73 -10.95 10.24 -11.92
CA GLN A 73 -10.13 9.27 -12.63
C GLN A 73 -9.06 8.68 -11.72
N GLN A 74 -8.40 9.52 -10.92
CA GLN A 74 -7.43 9.10 -9.91
C GLN A 74 -8.06 8.14 -8.90
N LEU A 75 -9.22 8.49 -8.34
CA LEU A 75 -9.95 7.65 -7.39
C LEU A 75 -10.37 6.31 -8.02
N ASN A 76 -10.82 6.32 -9.27
CA ASN A 76 -11.17 5.07 -9.97
C ASN A 76 -9.95 4.18 -10.23
N ILE A 77 -8.77 4.75 -10.48
CA ILE A 77 -7.52 3.99 -10.57
C ILE A 77 -7.16 3.38 -9.21
N MET A 78 -7.24 4.15 -8.12
CA MET A 78 -7.00 3.63 -6.77
C MET A 78 -7.94 2.46 -6.44
N ARG A 79 -9.24 2.60 -6.76
CA ARG A 79 -10.24 1.53 -6.61
C ARG A 79 -9.90 0.30 -7.44
N ALA A 80 -9.53 0.49 -8.71
CA ALA A 80 -9.16 -0.60 -9.61
C ALA A 80 -7.95 -1.40 -9.09
N ILE A 81 -6.96 -0.72 -8.53
CA ILE A 81 -5.78 -1.36 -7.92
C ILE A 81 -6.18 -2.18 -6.69
N VAL A 82 -7.00 -1.62 -5.78
CA VAL A 82 -7.47 -2.32 -4.58
C VAL A 82 -8.32 -3.54 -4.94
N ASN A 83 -9.17 -3.42 -5.96
CA ASN A 83 -10.00 -4.51 -6.47
C ASN A 83 -9.22 -5.55 -7.30
N ARG A 84 -7.97 -5.25 -7.65
CA ARG A 84 -7.14 -6.07 -8.55
C ARG A 84 -7.75 -6.22 -9.93
N ASP A 85 -8.42 -5.17 -10.40
CA ASP A 85 -8.98 -5.13 -11.75
C ASP A 85 -7.87 -5.14 -12.79
N ASP A 86 -8.12 -5.74 -13.96
CA ASP A 86 -7.13 -5.82 -15.02
C ASP A 86 -7.05 -4.50 -15.81
N THR A 87 -6.24 -3.56 -15.31
CA THR A 87 -6.01 -2.25 -15.94
C THR A 87 -4.52 -2.00 -16.18
N PRO A 88 -4.14 -1.09 -17.10
CA PRO A 88 -2.74 -0.70 -17.28
C PRO A 88 -2.08 -0.23 -15.96
N TYR A 89 -2.82 0.54 -15.15
CA TYR A 89 -2.36 1.01 -13.84
C TYR A 89 -2.19 -0.14 -12.84
N SER A 90 -3.14 -1.08 -12.77
CA SER A 90 -3.06 -2.26 -11.91
C SER A 90 -1.90 -3.17 -12.28
N ARG A 91 -1.60 -3.33 -13.58
CA ARG A 91 -0.44 -4.10 -14.06
C ARG A 91 0.87 -3.43 -13.71
N ALA A 92 0.97 -2.11 -13.92
CA ALA A 92 2.13 -1.32 -13.53
C ALA A 92 2.38 -1.43 -12.01
N TYR A 93 1.31 -1.30 -11.22
CA TYR A 93 1.37 -1.44 -9.76
C TYR A 93 1.75 -2.86 -9.31
N GLY A 94 1.20 -3.88 -9.98
CA GLY A 94 1.49 -5.28 -9.69
C GLY A 94 2.92 -5.72 -10.03
N ALA A 95 3.62 -4.98 -10.89
CA ALA A 95 5.03 -5.22 -11.21
C ALA A 95 6.00 -4.66 -10.15
N LEU A 96 5.52 -3.82 -9.23
CA LEU A 96 6.33 -3.22 -8.18
C LEU A 96 6.59 -4.17 -7.01
N THR A 97 7.73 -3.97 -6.33
CA THR A 97 7.98 -4.60 -5.03
C THR A 97 7.03 -4.05 -3.97
N ALA A 98 6.83 -4.77 -2.87
CA ALA A 98 5.97 -4.33 -1.77
C ALA A 98 6.37 -2.94 -1.21
N ASN A 99 7.67 -2.65 -1.13
CA ASN A 99 8.15 -1.34 -0.68
C ASN A 99 7.77 -0.23 -1.67
N ASN A 100 7.95 -0.47 -2.98
CA ASN A 100 7.61 0.53 -4.00
C ASN A 100 6.10 0.75 -4.10
N GLN A 101 5.30 -0.29 -3.85
CA GLN A 101 3.85 -0.19 -3.72
C GLN A 101 3.43 0.74 -2.57
N LEU A 102 4.12 0.68 -1.42
CA LEU A 102 3.89 1.59 -0.30
C LEU A 102 4.30 3.03 -0.62
N VAL A 103 5.36 3.22 -1.40
CA VAL A 103 5.81 4.55 -1.84
C VAL A 103 4.77 5.20 -2.75
N VAL A 104 4.14 4.44 -3.65
CA VAL A 104 3.04 4.96 -4.49
C VAL A 104 1.88 5.47 -3.65
N TRP A 105 1.41 4.68 -2.67
CA TRP A 105 0.32 5.11 -1.79
C TRP A 105 0.69 6.32 -0.93
N TYR A 106 1.93 6.37 -0.44
CA TYR A 106 2.44 7.53 0.30
C TYR A 106 2.47 8.79 -0.57
N ALA A 107 2.96 8.68 -1.81
CA ALA A 107 3.01 9.80 -2.74
C ALA A 107 1.61 10.34 -3.07
N TRP A 108 0.63 9.45 -3.28
CA TRP A 108 -0.77 9.83 -3.52
C TRP A 108 -1.48 10.42 -2.29
N ALA A 109 -1.02 10.10 -1.07
CA ALA A 109 -1.58 10.67 0.14
C ALA A 109 -1.11 12.11 0.40
N ILE A 110 0.07 12.49 -0.12
CA ILE A 110 0.71 13.80 0.13
C ILE A 110 0.52 14.79 -1.01
N GLY A 111 0.57 14.31 -2.26
CA GLY A 111 0.44 15.14 -3.47
C GLY A 111 -1.00 15.29 -3.91
#